data_AF-A0A2G2A3B7-F1
#
_entry.id   AF-A0A2G2A3B7-F1
#
_cell.length_a   1.000
_cell.length_b   1.000
_cell.length_c   1.000
_cell.angle_alpha   90.00
_cell.angle_beta   90.00
_cell.angle_gamma   90.00
#
_symmetry.space_group_name_H-M   'P 1'
#
loop_
_entity.id
_entity.type
_entity.pdbx_description
1 polymer ?
#
loop_
_entity_poly.entity_id
_entity_poly.type
_entity_poly.pdbx_seq_one_letter_code
_entity_poly.pdbx_strand_id
1 'polypeptide(L)'
;MNCPHCTSKSTLALTQDTTLGYLQFRCRQCGKQFNERTGTQFNFIEYPTEVVMIALHYYVRFKVSLDDVVELMAMRGFHLSHQTVHNWPHRFGPELGLKLRKRRYKNVSDKWHVDATYLRIEGRWCYFYRAIDKEGNLVDVYLSDVRNQRAAEDFFKQAAKTTDIYPEQITTDKEPALYGAVGNVFGDYTTHRDNKYMNNGIEQSHRKIKSRYSVMKGFKNSFSALRFCTVFEETQQFFRVKQNNRGTPVSKIKGFYKLLLKTA
;
A
#
# COMPACT_ATOMS: atom_id res chain seq x y z
N MET A 1 12.39 -22.81 -12.53
CA MET A 1 11.08 -22.11 -12.63
C MET A 1 10.11 -22.93 -13.44
N ASN A 2 8.89 -23.18 -12.94
CA ASN A 2 7.87 -23.91 -13.70
C ASN A 2 7.38 -23.06 -14.87
N CYS A 3 7.03 -23.70 -15.99
CA CYS A 3 6.50 -22.99 -17.15
C CYS A 3 5.20 -22.26 -16.77
N PRO A 4 5.10 -20.93 -16.93
CA PRO A 4 3.89 -20.18 -16.59
C PRO A 4 2.71 -20.46 -17.54
N HIS A 5 2.94 -21.15 -18.66
CA HIS A 5 1.90 -21.44 -19.66
C HIS A 5 1.25 -22.81 -19.49
N CYS A 6 2.00 -23.82 -19.05
CA CYS A 6 1.49 -25.20 -18.91
C CYS A 6 1.86 -25.85 -17.58
N THR A 7 2.45 -25.11 -16.65
CA THR A 7 2.89 -25.55 -15.31
C THR A 7 3.96 -26.65 -15.28
N SER A 8 4.43 -27.09 -16.44
CA SER A 8 5.49 -28.10 -16.56
C SER A 8 6.76 -27.71 -15.84
N LYS A 9 7.36 -28.66 -15.12
CA LYS A 9 8.70 -28.52 -14.51
C LYS A 9 9.82 -28.72 -15.54
N SER A 10 9.51 -29.30 -16.70
CA SER A 10 10.47 -29.61 -17.76
C SER A 10 10.84 -28.35 -18.54
N THR A 11 11.87 -27.65 -18.05
CA THR A 11 12.29 -26.34 -18.55
C THR A 11 13.81 -26.31 -18.72
N LEU A 12 14.28 -25.57 -19.74
CA LEU A 12 15.68 -25.42 -20.07
C LEU A 12 16.05 -23.94 -19.98
N ALA A 13 17.10 -23.61 -19.23
CA ALA A 13 17.68 -22.26 -19.25
C ALA A 13 18.38 -22.01 -20.60
N LEU A 14 18.14 -20.85 -21.20
CA LEU A 14 18.82 -20.41 -22.41
C LEU A 14 20.14 -19.72 -22.05
N THR A 15 21.08 -19.70 -23.00
CA THR A 15 22.43 -19.16 -22.80
C THR A 15 22.47 -17.63 -22.77
N GLN A 16 21.48 -16.97 -23.37
CA GLN A 16 21.41 -15.51 -23.44
C GLN A 16 20.31 -14.96 -22.53
N ASP A 17 20.66 -13.94 -21.77
CA ASP A 17 19.71 -13.12 -21.05
C ASP A 17 18.94 -12.20 -22.01
N THR A 18 17.80 -11.69 -21.55
CA THR A 18 17.10 -10.60 -22.25
C THR A 18 17.96 -9.33 -22.27
N THR A 19 17.59 -8.36 -23.13
CA THR A 19 18.22 -7.03 -23.15
C THR A 19 18.17 -6.29 -21.81
N LEU A 20 17.26 -6.69 -20.92
CA LEU A 20 17.10 -6.12 -19.58
C LEU A 20 17.77 -6.97 -18.48
N GLY A 21 18.57 -7.98 -18.85
CA GLY A 21 19.36 -8.80 -17.92
C GLY A 21 18.59 -9.93 -17.23
N TYR A 22 17.42 -10.31 -17.74
CA TYR A 22 16.66 -11.45 -17.20
C TYR A 22 17.03 -12.77 -17.86
N LEU A 23 17.30 -13.79 -17.04
CA LEU A 23 17.49 -15.17 -17.50
C LEU A 23 16.24 -15.69 -18.22
N GLN A 24 16.47 -16.32 -19.37
CA GLN A 24 15.42 -16.87 -20.21
C GLN A 24 15.34 -18.38 -20.07
N PHE A 25 14.12 -18.91 -20.17
CA PHE A 25 13.84 -20.33 -20.13
C PHE A 25 12.98 -20.73 -21.32
N ARG A 26 13.11 -21.97 -21.78
CA ARG A 26 12.21 -22.59 -22.75
C ARG A 26 11.57 -23.83 -22.13
N CYS A 27 10.25 -23.93 -22.23
CA CYS A 27 9.52 -25.12 -21.79
C CYS A 27 9.70 -26.24 -22.82
N ARG A 28 10.10 -27.44 -22.37
CA ARG A 28 10.24 -28.61 -23.25
C ARG A 28 8.89 -29.20 -23.67
N GLN A 29 7.85 -28.98 -22.87
CA GLN A 29 6.51 -29.54 -23.13
C GLN A 29 5.70 -28.68 -24.10
N CYS A 30 5.61 -27.36 -23.89
CA CYS A 30 4.81 -26.48 -24.73
C CYS A 30 5.64 -25.61 -25.69
N GLY A 31 6.97 -25.75 -25.69
CA GLY A 31 7.89 -25.03 -26.58
C GLY A 31 8.08 -23.53 -26.31
N LYS A 32 7.23 -22.90 -25.48
CA LYS A 32 7.22 -21.46 -25.20
C LYS A 32 8.43 -21.01 -24.38
N GLN A 33 8.93 -19.82 -24.70
CA GLN A 33 9.94 -19.13 -23.92
C GLN A 33 9.30 -18.24 -22.85
N PHE A 34 9.98 -18.09 -21.72
CA PHE A 34 9.53 -17.28 -20.60
C PHE A 34 10.71 -16.85 -19.73
N ASN A 35 10.48 -15.86 -18.87
CA ASN A 35 11.39 -15.40 -17.84
C ASN A 35 10.62 -15.08 -16.55
N GLU A 36 11.29 -14.54 -15.54
CA GLU A 36 10.67 -14.18 -14.26
C GLU A 36 9.53 -13.14 -14.35
N ARG A 37 9.46 -12.37 -15.45
CA ARG A 37 8.42 -11.38 -15.70
C ARG A 37 7.23 -11.93 -16.47
N THR A 38 7.35 -13.12 -17.06
CA THR A 38 6.27 -13.72 -17.83
C THR A 38 5.05 -14.00 -16.94
N GLY A 39 3.89 -13.51 -17.38
CA GLY A 39 2.65 -13.58 -16.60
C GLY A 39 2.67 -12.76 -15.32
N THR A 40 3.48 -11.69 -15.26
CA THR A 40 3.42 -10.66 -14.21
C THR A 40 2.96 -9.33 -14.81
N GLN A 41 2.65 -8.35 -13.95
CA GLN A 41 2.38 -6.97 -14.38
C GLN A 41 3.58 -6.32 -15.07
N PHE A 42 4.80 -6.83 -14.91
CA PHE A 42 5.98 -6.29 -15.60
C PHE A 42 6.16 -6.85 -17.00
N ASN A 43 5.35 -7.79 -17.46
CA ASN A 43 5.50 -8.30 -18.81
C ASN A 43 5.36 -7.13 -19.81
N PHE A 44 6.25 -7.09 -20.81
CA PHE A 44 6.33 -6.05 -21.85
C PHE A 44 6.67 -4.62 -21.37
N ILE A 45 7.08 -4.42 -20.11
CA ILE A 45 7.61 -3.11 -19.71
C ILE A 45 9.06 -2.97 -20.19
N GLU A 46 9.35 -1.88 -20.88
CA GLU A 46 10.68 -1.56 -21.44
C GLU A 46 11.76 -1.37 -20.37
N TYR A 47 11.38 -0.94 -19.17
CA TYR A 47 12.31 -0.73 -18.07
C TYR A 47 12.51 -1.98 -17.22
N PRO A 48 13.70 -2.17 -16.61
CA PRO A 48 13.90 -3.18 -15.59
C PRO A 48 12.92 -2.99 -14.43
N THR A 49 12.46 -4.09 -13.83
CA THR A 49 11.53 -4.08 -12.68
C THR A 49 12.02 -3.19 -11.54
N GLU A 50 13.31 -3.19 -11.25
CA GLU A 50 13.88 -2.34 -10.19
C GLU A 50 13.69 -0.85 -10.49
N VAL A 51 13.86 -0.41 -11.73
CA VAL A 51 13.65 0.98 -12.17
C VAL A 51 12.19 1.39 -11.98
N VAL A 52 11.27 0.52 -12.38
CA VAL A 52 9.83 0.73 -12.18
C VAL A 52 9.51 0.86 -10.69
N MET A 53 10.06 -0.03 -9.87
CA MET A 53 9.83 -0.05 -8.42
C MET A 53 10.44 1.16 -7.71
N ILE A 54 11.59 1.68 -8.18
CA ILE A 54 12.20 2.91 -7.66
C ILE A 54 11.29 4.12 -7.93
N ALA A 55 10.81 4.28 -9.18
CA ALA A 55 9.90 5.38 -9.51
C ALA A 55 8.58 5.30 -8.72
N LEU A 56 8.01 4.08 -8.59
CA LEU A 56 6.83 3.84 -7.78
C LEU A 56 7.08 4.16 -6.30
N HIS A 57 8.23 3.75 -5.77
CA HIS A 57 8.66 4.06 -4.42
C HIS A 57 8.74 5.57 -4.19
N TYR A 58 9.35 6.32 -5.12
CA TYR A 58 9.43 7.77 -5.02
C TYR A 58 8.06 8.43 -4.99
N TYR A 59 7.22 8.08 -5.97
CA TYR A 59 5.91 8.68 -6.11
C TYR A 59 4.97 8.39 -4.93
N VAL A 60 4.95 7.15 -4.44
CA VAL A 60 4.06 6.75 -3.36
C VAL A 60 4.58 7.26 -2.01
N ARG A 61 5.88 7.19 -1.74
CA ARG A 61 6.40 7.44 -0.40
C ARG A 61 6.68 8.89 -0.08
N PHE A 62 7.27 9.62 -1.03
CA PHE A 62 7.82 10.95 -0.77
C PHE A 62 6.86 12.05 -1.24
N LYS A 63 7.10 13.28 -0.77
CA LYS A 63 6.29 14.46 -1.07
C LYS A 63 6.72 15.09 -2.40
N VAL A 64 6.76 14.27 -3.44
CA VAL A 64 7.24 14.63 -4.77
C VAL A 64 6.07 14.70 -5.77
N SER A 65 6.16 15.62 -6.72
CA SER A 65 5.29 15.70 -7.88
C SER A 65 5.59 14.58 -8.89
N LEU A 66 4.78 14.46 -9.94
CA LEU A 66 5.09 13.54 -11.04
C LEU A 66 6.35 13.97 -11.80
N ASP A 67 6.52 15.28 -12.01
CA ASP A 67 7.66 15.86 -12.70
C ASP A 67 8.94 15.72 -11.88
N ASP A 68 8.86 15.88 -10.56
CA ASP A 68 9.99 15.62 -9.65
C ASP A 68 10.48 14.17 -9.79
N VAL A 69 9.56 13.20 -9.92
CA VAL A 69 9.95 11.79 -10.10
C VAL A 69 10.58 11.58 -11.47
N VAL A 70 10.06 12.22 -12.52
CA VAL A 70 10.69 12.20 -13.85
C VAL A 70 12.12 12.73 -13.78
N GLU A 71 12.33 13.88 -13.15
CA GLU A 71 13.65 14.50 -12.99
C GLU A 71 14.59 13.63 -12.16
N LEU A 72 14.11 13.10 -11.02
CA LEU A 72 14.87 12.17 -10.19
C LEU A 72 15.30 10.91 -10.96
N MET A 73 14.46 10.39 -11.85
CA MET A 73 14.80 9.24 -12.68
C MET A 73 15.77 9.61 -13.80
N ALA A 74 15.65 10.81 -14.39
CA ALA A 74 16.57 11.33 -15.38
C ALA A 74 17.98 11.54 -14.80
N MET A 75 18.11 12.03 -13.57
CA MET A 75 19.40 12.11 -12.84
C MET A 75 20.09 10.75 -12.66
N ARG A 76 19.34 9.65 -12.81
CA ARG A 76 19.84 8.27 -12.75
C ARG A 76 20.03 7.62 -14.13
N GLY A 77 19.86 8.40 -15.21
CA GLY A 77 19.99 7.94 -16.58
C GLY A 77 18.72 7.32 -17.18
N PHE A 78 17.57 7.42 -16.51
CA PHE A 78 16.30 6.84 -16.98
C PHE A 78 15.34 7.93 -17.47
N HIS A 79 15.01 7.90 -18.75
CA HIS A 79 14.16 8.89 -19.40
C HIS A 79 12.69 8.48 -19.35
N LEU A 80 12.01 8.81 -18.26
CA LEU A 80 10.58 8.51 -18.10
C LEU A 80 9.71 9.69 -18.55
N SER A 81 8.56 9.40 -19.15
CA SER A 81 7.54 10.42 -19.37
C SER A 81 6.69 10.65 -18.11
N HIS A 82 6.10 11.84 -17.99
CA HIS A 82 5.10 12.14 -16.95
C HIS A 82 3.98 11.10 -16.92
N GLN A 83 3.48 10.69 -18.10
CA GLN A 83 2.41 9.72 -18.22
C GLN A 83 2.85 8.31 -17.75
N THR A 84 4.11 7.95 -17.97
CA THR A 84 4.69 6.69 -17.48
C THR A 84 4.63 6.64 -15.96
N VAL A 85 5.13 7.69 -15.29
CA VAL A 85 5.10 7.81 -13.83
C VAL A 85 3.67 7.87 -13.30
N HIS A 86 2.75 8.54 -14.00
CA HIS A 86 1.33 8.56 -13.64
C HIS A 86 0.68 7.17 -13.73
N ASN A 87 0.99 6.38 -14.75
CA ASN A 87 0.34 5.10 -15.01
C ASN A 87 0.85 3.96 -14.11
N TRP A 88 2.12 3.97 -13.72
CA TRP A 88 2.71 2.89 -12.92
C TRP A 88 2.05 2.66 -11.55
N PRO A 89 1.71 3.68 -10.75
CA PRO A 89 0.95 3.51 -9.52
C PRO A 89 -0.41 2.84 -9.74
N HIS A 90 -1.10 3.14 -10.84
CA HIS A 90 -2.37 2.51 -11.17
C HIS A 90 -2.20 1.04 -11.56
N ARG A 91 -1.13 0.71 -12.29
CA ARG A 91 -0.83 -0.65 -12.76
C ARG A 91 -0.29 -1.55 -11.64
N PHE A 92 0.70 -1.08 -10.88
CA PHE A 92 1.44 -1.89 -9.91
C PHE A 92 0.99 -1.69 -8.46
N GLY A 93 0.38 -0.55 -8.15
CA GLY A 93 -0.07 -0.20 -6.81
C GLY A 93 -0.99 -1.26 -6.18
N PRO A 94 -2.04 -1.74 -6.87
CA PRO A 94 -2.95 -2.73 -6.29
C PRO A 94 -2.23 -4.00 -5.80
N GLU A 95 -1.35 -4.59 -6.62
CA GLU A 95 -0.58 -5.78 -6.23
C GLU A 95 0.42 -5.46 -5.10
N LEU A 96 1.07 -4.30 -5.16
CA LEU A 96 1.98 -3.80 -4.12
C LEU A 96 1.27 -3.70 -2.77
N GLY A 97 0.12 -3.02 -2.73
CA GLY A 97 -0.68 -2.86 -1.51
C GLY A 97 -1.11 -4.21 -0.93
N LEU A 98 -1.59 -5.13 -1.76
CA LEU A 98 -1.99 -6.47 -1.31
C LEU A 98 -0.81 -7.28 -0.74
N LYS A 99 0.35 -7.27 -1.40
CA LYS A 99 1.54 -7.98 -0.90
C LYS A 99 2.07 -7.39 0.41
N LEU A 100 2.06 -6.06 0.55
CA LEU A 100 2.47 -5.40 1.79
C LEU A 100 1.48 -5.68 2.92
N ARG A 101 0.18 -5.60 2.65
CA ARG A 101 -0.89 -5.95 3.60
C ARG A 101 -0.73 -7.38 4.10
N LYS A 102 -0.52 -8.34 3.20
CA LYS A 102 -0.28 -9.75 3.55
C LYS A 102 0.94 -9.93 4.47
N ARG A 103 2.00 -9.13 4.29
CA ARG A 103 3.21 -9.21 5.13
C ARG A 103 3.01 -8.72 6.56
N ARG A 104 2.02 -7.87 6.82
CA ARG A 104 1.69 -7.39 8.19
C ARG A 104 0.50 -8.12 8.81
N TYR A 105 -0.03 -9.15 8.16
CA TYR A 105 -1.14 -9.95 8.67
C TYR A 105 -0.80 -10.49 10.08
N LYS A 106 -1.76 -10.37 11.02
CA LYS A 106 -1.61 -10.70 12.45
C LYS A 106 -0.47 -9.99 13.21
N ASN A 107 0.16 -8.98 12.61
CA ASN A 107 1.19 -8.17 13.26
C ASN A 107 0.64 -6.80 13.70
N VAL A 108 -0.46 -6.84 14.43
CA VAL A 108 -1.23 -5.70 14.92
C VAL A 108 -1.78 -6.09 16.31
N SER A 109 -1.72 -5.20 17.31
CA SER A 109 -2.36 -5.45 18.61
C SER A 109 -3.88 -5.34 18.50
N ASP A 110 -4.57 -6.03 19.40
CA ASP A 110 -6.00 -5.95 19.72
C ASP A 110 -6.48 -4.62 20.34
N LYS A 111 -5.58 -3.64 20.58
CA LYS A 111 -5.94 -2.32 21.09
C LYS A 111 -5.79 -1.29 20.00
N TRP A 112 -6.91 -0.76 19.52
CA TRP A 112 -6.94 0.13 18.37
C TRP A 112 -7.23 1.58 18.78
N HIS A 113 -6.62 2.50 18.06
CA HIS A 113 -6.97 3.92 18.01
C HIS A 113 -7.55 4.19 16.62
N VAL A 114 -8.72 4.82 16.57
CA VAL A 114 -9.45 5.09 15.34
C VAL A 114 -9.87 6.54 15.27
N ASP A 115 -9.64 7.14 14.12
CA ASP A 115 -9.99 8.52 13.85
C ASP A 115 -10.28 8.70 12.35
N ALA A 116 -10.99 9.77 12.02
CA ALA A 116 -11.33 10.13 10.66
C ALA A 116 -10.75 11.51 10.31
N THR A 117 -10.18 11.62 9.11
CA THR A 117 -9.76 12.91 8.56
C THR A 117 -10.39 13.17 7.21
N TYR A 118 -10.43 14.43 6.81
CA TYR A 118 -10.98 14.85 5.53
C TYR A 118 -9.93 14.84 4.42
N LEU A 119 -10.31 14.32 3.25
CA LEU A 119 -9.56 14.43 2.00
C LEU A 119 -10.48 15.01 0.93
N ARG A 120 -10.01 15.97 0.12
CA ARG A 120 -10.81 16.51 -1.00
C ARG A 120 -10.65 15.66 -2.24
N ILE A 121 -11.75 15.17 -2.77
CA ILE A 121 -11.86 14.30 -3.94
C ILE A 121 -12.92 14.90 -4.86
N GLU A 122 -12.59 15.16 -6.13
CA GLU A 122 -13.50 15.78 -7.10
C GLU A 122 -14.14 17.08 -6.58
N GLY A 123 -13.38 17.85 -5.79
CA GLY A 123 -13.85 19.10 -5.20
C GLY A 123 -14.70 18.95 -3.94
N ARG A 124 -15.09 17.73 -3.55
CA ARG A 124 -15.90 17.41 -2.35
C ARG A 124 -15.03 16.90 -1.21
N TRP A 125 -15.46 17.15 0.03
CA TRP A 125 -14.81 16.57 1.21
C TRP A 125 -15.30 15.14 1.44
N CYS A 126 -14.37 14.20 1.52
CA CYS A 126 -14.62 12.80 1.82
C CYS A 126 -13.92 12.42 3.14
N TYR A 127 -14.43 11.38 3.79
CA TYR A 127 -14.00 10.89 5.10
C TYR A 127 -13.02 9.73 4.93
N PHE A 128 -11.79 9.94 5.40
CA PHE A 128 -10.73 8.95 5.42
C PHE A 128 -10.58 8.43 6.85
N TYR A 129 -11.20 7.28 7.09
CA TYR A 129 -11.08 6.53 8.34
C TYR A 129 -9.75 5.81 8.38
N ARG A 130 -9.09 5.87 9.53
CA ARG A 130 -7.79 5.25 9.75
C ARG A 130 -7.77 4.62 11.14
N ALA A 131 -7.17 3.44 11.24
CA ALA A 131 -6.92 2.78 12.51
C ALA A 131 -5.45 2.43 12.67
N ILE A 132 -4.93 2.63 13.88
CA ILE A 132 -3.62 2.12 14.31
C ILE A 132 -3.75 1.35 15.60
N ASP A 133 -2.82 0.44 15.87
CA ASP A 133 -2.74 -0.18 17.18
C ASP A 133 -1.98 0.67 18.20
N LYS A 134 -1.89 0.20 19.44
CA LYS A 134 -1.18 0.86 20.55
C LYS A 134 0.32 1.10 20.26
N GLU A 135 0.95 0.31 19.39
CA GLU A 135 2.33 0.52 18.94
C GLU A 135 2.45 1.45 17.71
N GLY A 136 1.32 1.92 17.17
CA GLY A 136 1.24 2.75 15.98
C GLY A 136 1.38 1.97 14.67
N ASN A 137 1.19 0.65 14.67
CA ASN A 137 1.04 -0.13 13.44
C ASN A 137 -0.28 0.19 12.77
N LEU A 138 -0.26 0.30 11.45
CA LEU A 138 -1.48 0.38 10.66
C LEU A 138 -2.36 -0.87 10.88
N VAL A 139 -3.60 -0.65 11.30
CA VAL A 139 -4.66 -1.67 11.35
C VAL A 139 -5.33 -1.74 9.97
N ASP A 140 -6.03 -0.68 9.57
CA ASP A 140 -6.58 -0.54 8.22
C ASP A 140 -6.96 0.93 7.92
N VAL A 141 -7.33 1.19 6.66
CA VAL A 141 -7.89 2.47 6.21
C VAL A 141 -9.15 2.25 5.38
N TYR A 142 -10.02 3.25 5.37
CA TYR A 142 -11.26 3.24 4.59
C TYR A 142 -11.63 4.65 4.16
N LEU A 143 -12.24 4.76 2.98
CA LEU A 143 -12.62 6.03 2.39
C LEU A 143 -14.12 6.00 2.11
N SER A 144 -14.83 6.98 2.63
CA SER A 144 -16.26 7.19 2.40
C SER A 144 -16.53 8.61 1.94
N ASP A 145 -17.53 8.78 1.09
CA ASP A 145 -18.07 10.08 0.70
C ASP A 145 -19.07 10.62 1.75
N VAL A 146 -19.54 9.78 2.67
CA VAL A 146 -20.49 10.13 3.72
C VAL A 146 -19.92 9.87 5.11
N ARG A 147 -20.36 10.67 6.09
CA ARG A 147 -20.07 10.45 7.51
C ARG A 147 -21.32 10.00 8.21
N ASN A 148 -21.48 8.68 8.27
CA ASN A 148 -22.56 8.07 9.00
C ASN A 148 -22.06 6.81 9.70
N GLN A 149 -22.89 6.30 10.61
CA GLN A 149 -22.58 5.11 11.38
C GLN A 149 -22.34 3.89 10.48
N ARG A 150 -23.10 3.74 9.38
CA ARG A 150 -22.92 2.64 8.44
C ARG A 150 -21.51 2.60 7.82
N ALA A 151 -20.98 3.75 7.41
CA ALA A 151 -19.63 3.85 6.87
C ALA A 151 -18.57 3.48 7.93
N ALA A 152 -18.78 3.89 9.19
CA ALA A 152 -17.93 3.49 10.30
C ALA A 152 -18.02 1.98 10.59
N GLU A 153 -19.22 1.38 10.54
CA GLU A 153 -19.39 -0.07 10.69
C GLU A 153 -18.70 -0.85 9.57
N ASP A 154 -18.84 -0.40 8.32
CA ASP A 154 -18.18 -1.02 7.17
C ASP A 154 -16.65 -0.94 7.30
N PHE A 155 -16.13 0.18 7.82
CA PHE A 155 -14.72 0.30 8.17
C PHE A 155 -14.29 -0.71 9.23
N PHE A 156 -15.01 -0.84 10.34
CA PHE A 156 -14.67 -1.78 11.41
C PHE A 156 -14.74 -3.24 10.96
N LYS A 157 -15.77 -3.61 10.18
CA LYS A 157 -15.91 -4.94 9.57
C LYS A 157 -14.73 -5.24 8.63
N GLN A 158 -14.34 -4.25 7.80
CA GLN A 158 -13.18 -4.38 6.92
C GLN A 158 -11.88 -4.55 7.73
N ALA A 159 -11.68 -3.73 8.77
CA ALA A 159 -10.48 -3.76 9.60
C ALA A 159 -10.32 -5.14 10.27
N ALA A 160 -11.38 -5.63 10.93
CA ALA A 160 -11.39 -6.95 11.57
C ALA A 160 -11.09 -8.07 10.57
N LYS A 161 -11.68 -8.02 9.38
CA LYS A 161 -11.41 -8.99 8.30
C LYS A 161 -9.99 -8.90 7.76
N THR A 162 -9.45 -7.69 7.60
CA THR A 162 -8.10 -7.45 7.09
C THR A 162 -7.05 -7.99 8.05
N THR A 163 -7.25 -7.82 9.37
CA THR A 163 -6.28 -8.22 10.38
C THR A 163 -6.51 -9.63 10.94
N ASP A 164 -7.72 -10.17 10.79
CA ASP A 164 -8.20 -11.37 11.50
C ASP A 164 -8.10 -11.20 13.03
N ILE A 165 -8.52 -10.02 13.51
CA ILE A 165 -8.45 -9.62 14.93
C ILE A 165 -9.79 -9.03 15.34
N TYR A 166 -10.27 -9.47 16.50
CA TYR A 166 -11.36 -8.83 17.23
C TYR A 166 -10.74 -8.01 18.37
N PRO A 167 -10.90 -6.67 18.39
CA PRO A 167 -10.17 -5.83 19.32
C PRO A 167 -10.75 -5.89 20.74
N GLU A 168 -9.90 -6.05 21.75
CA GLU A 168 -10.28 -5.93 23.17
C GLU A 168 -10.68 -4.48 23.50
N GLN A 169 -10.03 -3.51 22.84
CA GLN A 169 -10.21 -2.09 23.12
C GLN A 169 -10.18 -1.27 21.84
N ILE A 170 -11.13 -0.34 21.70
CA ILE A 170 -11.11 0.71 20.68
C ILE A 170 -11.14 2.08 21.36
N THR A 171 -10.22 2.95 20.95
CA THR A 171 -10.18 4.35 21.38
C THR A 171 -10.54 5.23 20.19
N THR A 172 -11.58 6.05 20.31
CA THR A 172 -11.96 7.01 19.26
C THR A 172 -12.07 8.42 19.83
N ASP A 173 -12.15 9.44 18.97
CA ASP A 173 -12.69 10.73 19.41
C ASP A 173 -14.21 10.63 19.66
N LYS A 174 -14.81 11.67 20.24
CA LYS A 174 -16.25 11.78 20.53
C LYS A 174 -17.12 11.95 19.27
N GLU A 175 -16.75 11.29 18.17
CA GLU A 175 -17.54 11.25 16.95
C GLU A 175 -18.72 10.26 17.11
N PRO A 176 -19.98 10.73 16.98
CA PRO A 176 -21.16 9.88 17.17
C PRO A 176 -21.22 8.66 16.24
N ALA A 177 -20.78 8.83 14.98
CA ALA A 177 -20.79 7.76 13.98
C ALA A 177 -19.87 6.59 14.35
N LEU A 178 -18.71 6.88 14.97
CA LEU A 178 -17.78 5.86 15.44
C LEU A 178 -18.31 5.15 16.69
N TYR A 179 -18.92 5.90 17.62
CA TYR A 179 -19.44 5.37 18.88
C TYR A 179 -20.47 4.24 18.66
N GLY A 180 -21.52 4.53 17.87
CA GLY A 180 -22.55 3.54 17.58
C GLY A 180 -22.02 2.34 16.78
N ALA A 181 -21.02 2.57 15.92
CA ALA A 181 -20.45 1.52 15.10
C ALA A 181 -19.60 0.52 15.90
N VAL A 182 -18.88 0.95 16.95
CA VAL A 182 -18.13 0.02 17.82
C VAL A 182 -19.07 -0.98 18.47
N GLY A 183 -20.14 -0.49 19.11
CA GLY A 183 -21.13 -1.34 19.76
C GLY A 183 -21.84 -2.29 18.78
N ASN A 184 -22.24 -1.79 17.61
CA ASN A 184 -22.93 -2.62 16.61
C ASN A 184 -22.05 -3.71 16.00
N VAL A 185 -20.75 -3.45 15.81
CA VAL A 185 -19.86 -4.40 15.14
C VAL A 185 -19.24 -5.40 16.12
N PHE A 186 -18.90 -4.97 17.34
CA PHE A 186 -18.15 -5.80 18.28
C PHE A 186 -18.89 -6.13 19.58
N GLY A 187 -20.00 -5.45 19.87
CA GLY A 187 -20.80 -5.69 21.08
C GLY A 187 -20.01 -5.44 22.37
N ASP A 188 -20.41 -6.15 23.43
CA ASP A 188 -19.84 -6.00 24.78
C ASP A 188 -18.42 -6.56 24.94
N TYR A 189 -17.91 -7.27 23.92
CA TYR A 189 -16.54 -7.78 23.94
C TYR A 189 -15.50 -6.65 23.91
N THR A 190 -15.79 -5.56 23.18
CA THR A 190 -14.84 -4.47 22.96
C THR A 190 -15.11 -3.32 23.92
N THR A 191 -14.11 -2.99 24.73
CA THR A 191 -14.17 -1.78 25.56
C THR A 191 -13.93 -0.54 24.70
N HIS A 192 -14.95 0.32 24.61
CA HIS A 192 -14.81 1.62 23.95
C HIS A 192 -14.27 2.69 24.92
N ARG A 193 -13.33 3.50 24.46
CA ARG A 193 -12.75 4.63 25.20
C ARG A 193 -12.79 5.92 24.37
N ASP A 194 -13.05 7.04 25.03
CA ASP A 194 -13.15 8.37 24.43
C ASP A 194 -12.21 9.38 25.13
N ASN A 195 -10.93 9.04 25.25
CA ASN A 195 -9.94 9.91 25.89
C ASN A 195 -9.20 10.78 24.88
N LYS A 196 -9.50 12.09 24.88
CA LYS A 196 -8.85 13.11 24.04
C LYS A 196 -7.31 13.05 24.07
N TYR A 197 -6.70 12.81 25.23
CA TYR A 197 -5.24 12.80 25.39
C TYR A 197 -4.57 11.58 24.73
N MET A 198 -5.35 10.51 24.49
CA MET A 198 -4.87 9.29 23.84
C MET A 198 -4.95 9.33 22.30
N ASN A 199 -5.60 10.34 21.72
CA ASN A 199 -5.72 10.47 20.26
C ASN A 199 -4.52 11.16 19.60
N ASN A 200 -3.60 11.75 20.37
CA ASN A 200 -2.41 12.41 19.85
C ASN A 200 -1.60 11.53 18.87
N GLY A 201 -1.52 10.22 19.13
CA GLY A 201 -0.79 9.28 18.26
C GLY A 201 -1.44 9.14 16.88
N ILE A 202 -2.76 9.00 16.83
CA ILE A 202 -3.48 8.87 15.56
C ILE A 202 -3.57 10.21 14.82
N GLU A 203 -3.76 11.33 15.52
CA GLU A 203 -3.72 12.66 14.89
C GLU A 203 -2.36 12.95 14.25
N GLN A 204 -1.27 12.62 14.95
CA GLN A 204 0.08 12.75 14.39
C GLN A 204 0.29 11.86 13.16
N SER A 205 -0.30 10.66 13.17
CA SER A 205 -0.21 9.73 12.05
C SER A 205 -0.82 10.29 10.76
N HIS A 206 -1.88 11.12 10.86
CA HIS A 206 -2.53 11.78 9.72
C HIS A 206 -1.61 12.78 8.99
N ARG A 207 -0.58 13.31 9.64
CA ARG A 207 0.31 14.32 9.05
C ARG A 207 1.00 13.82 7.78
N LYS A 208 1.32 12.52 7.71
CA LYS A 208 1.98 11.92 6.54
C LYS A 208 1.09 11.95 5.30
N ILE A 209 -0.12 11.40 5.41
CA ILE A 209 -1.06 11.38 4.28
C ILE A 209 -1.49 12.79 3.91
N LYS A 210 -1.80 13.67 4.88
CA LYS A 210 -2.16 15.07 4.61
C LYS A 210 -1.08 15.82 3.85
N SER A 211 0.18 15.63 4.25
CA SER A 211 1.29 16.29 3.57
C SER A 211 1.55 15.74 2.18
N ARG A 212 1.38 14.42 1.96
CA ARG A 212 1.47 13.83 0.62
C ARG A 212 0.35 14.33 -0.28
N TYR A 213 -0.87 14.31 0.25
CA TYR A 213 -2.10 14.76 -0.39
C TYR A 213 -2.03 16.24 -0.82
N SER A 214 -1.47 17.11 0.03
CA SER A 214 -1.31 18.54 -0.26
C SER A 214 -0.53 18.80 -1.55
N VAL A 215 0.54 18.05 -1.80
CA VAL A 215 1.34 18.15 -3.05
C VAL A 215 0.54 17.69 -4.27
N MET A 216 -0.41 16.76 -4.09
CA MET A 216 -1.23 16.23 -5.19
C MET A 216 -2.37 17.17 -5.60
N LYS A 217 -2.64 18.23 -4.84
CA LYS A 217 -3.74 19.19 -5.09
C LYS A 217 -5.13 18.54 -5.18
N GLY A 218 -5.34 17.45 -4.44
CA GLY A 218 -6.61 16.72 -4.42
C GLY A 218 -6.67 15.56 -5.40
N PHE A 219 -7.59 14.62 -5.14
CA PHE A 219 -7.84 13.51 -6.05
C PHE A 219 -8.96 13.86 -7.03
N LYS A 220 -8.89 13.31 -8.24
CA LYS A 220 -9.90 13.49 -9.30
C LYS A 220 -10.87 12.31 -9.43
N ASN A 221 -10.71 11.29 -8.59
CA ASN A 221 -11.52 10.07 -8.62
C ASN A 221 -11.43 9.35 -7.26
N SER A 222 -12.58 8.96 -6.69
CA SER A 222 -12.65 8.27 -5.39
C SER A 222 -11.95 6.90 -5.38
N PHE A 223 -12.08 6.13 -6.46
CA PHE A 223 -11.42 4.83 -6.59
C PHE A 223 -9.89 4.97 -6.74
N SER A 224 -9.42 5.99 -7.46
CA SER A 224 -7.98 6.30 -7.51
C SER A 224 -7.45 6.81 -6.17
N ALA A 225 -8.24 7.62 -5.45
CA ALA A 225 -7.90 8.07 -4.10
C ALA A 225 -7.76 6.89 -3.13
N LEU A 226 -8.76 6.00 -3.08
CA LEU A 226 -8.72 4.81 -2.21
C LEU A 226 -7.51 3.93 -2.53
N ARG A 227 -7.26 3.65 -3.81
CA ARG A 227 -6.10 2.86 -4.23
C ARG A 227 -4.79 3.52 -3.82
N PHE A 228 -4.64 4.82 -4.07
CA PHE A 228 -3.45 5.54 -3.66
C PHE A 228 -3.26 5.52 -2.15
N CYS A 229 -4.29 5.90 -1.37
CA CYS A 229 -4.21 5.95 0.09
C CYS A 229 -3.88 4.58 0.69
N THR A 230 -4.47 3.51 0.15
CA THR A 230 -4.15 2.14 0.59
C THR A 230 -2.68 1.82 0.36
N VAL A 231 -2.19 2.03 -0.88
CA VAL A 231 -0.79 1.72 -1.22
C VAL A 231 0.18 2.62 -0.46
N PHE A 232 -0.18 3.89 -0.26
CA PHE A 232 0.57 4.84 0.55
C PHE A 232 0.72 4.33 1.97
N GLU A 233 -0.38 4.02 2.66
CA GLU A 233 -0.39 3.60 4.06
C GLU A 233 0.36 2.27 4.25
N GLU A 234 0.15 1.30 3.37
CA GLU A 234 0.88 0.03 3.39
C GLU A 234 2.39 0.24 3.17
N THR A 235 2.78 1.16 2.28
CA THR A 235 4.19 1.51 2.05
C THR A 235 4.78 2.24 3.26
N GLN A 236 4.05 3.18 3.87
CA GLN A 236 4.49 3.87 5.09
C GLN A 236 4.66 2.89 6.25
N GLN A 237 3.74 1.94 6.43
CA GLN A 237 3.80 0.89 7.44
C GLN A 237 4.99 -0.04 7.19
N PHE A 238 5.17 -0.51 5.95
CA PHE A 238 6.29 -1.38 5.59
C PHE A 238 7.60 -0.76 6.03
N PHE A 239 7.84 0.50 5.70
CA PHE A 239 9.06 1.22 6.02
C PHE A 239 9.04 1.95 7.37
N ARG A 240 8.05 1.71 8.24
CA ARG A 240 8.11 2.21 9.61
C ARG A 240 9.32 1.57 10.30
N VAL A 241 10.06 2.38 11.04
CA VAL A 241 11.21 1.96 11.84
C VAL A 241 10.82 2.23 13.29
N LYS A 242 10.93 1.22 14.16
CA LYS A 242 10.69 1.40 15.59
C LYS A 242 11.80 2.31 16.16
N GLN A 243 11.44 3.18 17.10
CA GLN A 243 12.34 4.14 17.73
C GLN A 243 13.60 3.40 18.20
N ASN A 244 14.73 3.67 17.54
CA ASN A 244 16.14 3.37 17.87
C ASN A 244 17.02 3.24 16.60
N ASN A 245 16.45 2.95 15.43
CA ASN A 245 17.20 2.96 14.17
C ASN A 245 16.94 4.24 13.36
N ARG A 246 17.94 5.12 13.26
CA ARG A 246 17.91 6.29 12.37
C ARG A 246 18.24 5.85 10.94
N GLY A 247 17.27 5.25 10.26
CA GLY A 247 17.42 4.92 8.83
C GLY A 247 16.65 3.68 8.41
N THR A 248 16.27 3.63 7.13
CA THR A 248 15.76 2.41 6.51
C THR A 248 16.94 1.55 6.07
N PRO A 249 17.07 0.29 6.55
CA PRO A 249 18.15 -0.58 6.10
C PRO A 249 18.12 -0.79 4.58
N VAL A 250 19.29 -0.79 3.94
CA VAL A 250 19.40 -1.04 2.48
C VAL A 250 18.78 -2.39 2.10
N SER A 251 18.90 -3.40 2.95
CA SER A 251 18.26 -4.72 2.78
C SER A 251 16.73 -4.62 2.66
N LYS A 252 16.11 -3.73 3.43
CA LYS A 252 14.66 -3.49 3.41
C LYS A 252 14.21 -2.81 2.11
N ILE A 253 15.02 -1.88 1.60
CA ILE A 253 14.81 -1.23 0.30
C ILE A 253 14.94 -2.25 -0.84
N LYS A 254 16.02 -3.04 -0.86
CA LYS A 254 16.21 -4.12 -1.84
C LYS A 254 15.06 -5.13 -1.79
N GLY A 255 14.58 -5.48 -0.60
CA GLY A 255 13.43 -6.37 -0.42
C GLY A 255 12.11 -5.79 -0.92
N PHE A 256 11.96 -4.46 -0.91
CA PHE A 256 10.81 -3.77 -1.51
C PHE A 256 10.85 -3.83 -3.04
N TYR A 257 12.01 -3.59 -3.65
CA TYR A 257 12.16 -3.62 -5.12
C TYR A 257 11.96 -5.02 -5.74
N LYS A 258 12.19 -6.07 -4.95
CA LYS A 258 11.93 -7.45 -5.36
C LYS A 258 10.52 -7.94 -5.03
N LEU A 259 9.69 -7.15 -4.36
CA LEU A 259 8.40 -7.60 -3.83
C LEU A 259 7.44 -8.11 -4.91
N LEU A 260 7.43 -7.44 -6.06
CA LEU A 260 6.52 -7.77 -7.15
C LEU A 260 7.10 -8.80 -8.13
N LEU A 261 8.35 -9.22 -7.96
CA LEU A 261 8.94 -10.29 -8.75
C LEU A 261 8.40 -11.65 -8.28
N LYS A 262 8.22 -12.58 -9.23
CA LYS A 262 8.05 -13.99 -8.89
C LYS A 262 9.41 -14.49 -8.42
N THR A 263 9.56 -14.76 -7.13
CA THR A 263 10.74 -15.46 -6.63
C THR A 263 10.83 -16.82 -7.34
N ALA A 264 11.97 -17.08 -7.99
CA ALA A 264 12.24 -18.26 -8.81
C ALA A 264 12.14 -19.59 -8.04
#